data_AF-A0A3M0ZVE9-F1
#
_entry.id   AF-A0A3M0ZVE9-F1
#
_cell.length_a   1.000
_cell.length_b   1.000
_cell.length_c   1.000
_cell.angle_alpha   90.00
_cell.angle_beta   90.00
_cell.angle_gamma   90.00
#
_symmetry.space_group_name_H-M   'P 1'
#
loop_
_entity.id
_entity.type
_entity.pdbx_description
1 polymer ?
#
loop_
_entity_poly.entity_id
_entity_poly.type
_entity_poly.pdbx_seq_one_letter_code
_entity_poly.pdbx_strand_id
1 'polypeptide(L)'
;HFARRWFDQVDFEFDRVTNADMVTEIDTHAHPNHPASLPRETLSIEDVYARAGFRITSRRGSVPLGGAGADLKWTNAEMHDAMQIYWSRFANRPQWALWVLFAREHVWGHGLGGIMFDDIGPNERQGTAIFSHSFIADPPAGDPAPDAWVKRMRFWTAVHEMGHGFNLAHAWQKHLGTPWIPLLSDPEARSFMNYPYRVNGGEHAFFADFTYRFSDPELLFMRHAPRRFVEMGNADWFDHHGFENVGEAERQHDFALELVTDKAEPVFDFLEPVTLTLRLTNISGETKLVPRGILAQQSEMAVIIKKEGKAARQWVPYARYFMTPQALALAPGESIEESLFAAAGRNGWDLAEPGRYRLQVAIDIDGRTVLSNPLLLRIARPESHDAEILAQDLFSDEVGRVFAFDGSRTLTSANDVLRRLVEVFPESAAAIHAEIALAMPDLRACRLLEEKDEGFTLRLVKPDLEAAQKAVEHCLFKAPARAAATLSHVDYAYYGETFSALLAEEGQDVLAKKVTKSLETAMADVAKAIPMPEHVVRTAA
;
A
#
# COMPACT_ATOMS: atom_id res chain seq x y z
N HIS A 1 40.48 -8.08 10.74
CA HIS A 1 40.16 -9.19 11.66
C HIS A 1 38.87 -8.87 12.39
N PHE A 2 37.80 -9.65 12.19
CA PHE A 2 36.64 -9.58 13.07
C PHE A 2 36.96 -10.30 14.39
N ALA A 3 36.59 -9.70 15.53
CA ALA A 3 36.94 -10.22 16.86
C ALA A 3 36.02 -11.35 17.36
N ARG A 4 35.02 -11.75 16.56
CA ARG A 4 34.01 -12.79 16.85
C ARG A 4 33.73 -13.60 15.59
N ARG A 5 33.25 -14.85 15.75
CA ARG A 5 32.88 -15.75 14.64
C ARG A 5 31.48 -15.48 14.05
N TRP A 6 30.73 -14.55 14.63
CA TRP A 6 29.37 -14.17 14.26
C TRP A 6 29.21 -12.66 14.38
N PHE A 7 28.29 -12.09 13.60
CA PHE A 7 27.97 -10.66 13.61
C PHE A 7 27.07 -10.30 14.80
N ASP A 8 26.06 -11.15 15.04
CA ASP A 8 25.01 -10.90 16.02
C ASP A 8 24.59 -12.16 16.78
N GLN A 9 23.84 -11.98 17.87
CA GLN A 9 23.13 -13.08 18.55
C GLN A 9 21.63 -12.84 18.45
N VAL A 10 20.88 -13.85 18.03
CA VAL A 10 19.43 -13.77 17.78
C VAL A 10 18.70 -14.88 18.54
N ASP A 11 17.59 -14.52 19.16
CA ASP A 11 16.74 -15.40 19.95
C ASP A 11 15.47 -15.81 19.18
N PHE A 12 15.37 -17.10 18.81
CA PHE A 12 14.17 -17.64 18.14
C PHE A 12 13.24 -18.36 19.11
N GLU A 13 11.96 -18.03 19.10
CA GLU A 13 10.93 -18.75 19.85
C GLU A 13 9.92 -19.33 18.86
N PHE A 14 10.00 -20.66 18.68
CA PHE A 14 9.10 -21.37 17.79
C PHE A 14 7.97 -21.97 18.62
N ASP A 15 6.77 -21.43 18.46
CA ASP A 15 5.58 -21.92 19.16
C ASP A 15 4.66 -22.65 18.20
N ARG A 16 4.01 -23.70 18.70
CA ARG A 16 3.14 -24.56 17.90
C ARG A 16 1.73 -24.59 18.46
N VAL A 17 0.74 -24.28 17.64
CA VAL A 17 -0.68 -24.53 17.97
C VAL A 17 -0.91 -26.04 18.02
N THR A 18 -1.68 -26.53 19.00
CA THR A 18 -1.77 -27.99 19.27
C THR A 18 -2.23 -28.85 18.07
N ASN A 19 -2.94 -28.27 17.09
CA ASN A 19 -3.45 -28.92 15.87
C ASN A 19 -2.58 -28.72 14.62
N ALA A 20 -1.37 -28.16 14.77
CA ALA A 20 -0.44 -27.84 13.70
C ALA A 20 0.80 -28.73 13.71
N ASP A 21 1.39 -28.95 12.54
CA ASP A 21 2.69 -29.60 12.40
C ASP A 21 3.82 -28.56 12.43
N MET A 22 4.85 -28.81 13.23
CA MET A 22 6.06 -27.99 13.28
C MET A 22 7.23 -28.75 12.65
N VAL A 23 7.90 -28.12 11.69
CA VAL A 23 9.11 -28.64 11.04
C VAL A 23 10.22 -27.61 11.20
N THR A 24 11.22 -27.92 12.03
CA THR A 24 12.41 -27.05 12.20
C THR A 24 13.72 -27.72 11.77
N GLU A 25 13.66 -28.93 11.20
CA GLU A 25 14.81 -29.68 10.68
C GLU A 25 14.40 -30.62 9.53
N ILE A 26 15.36 -30.96 8.65
CA ILE A 26 15.22 -31.88 7.51
C ILE A 26 16.50 -32.73 7.31
N ASP A 27 16.39 -33.95 6.77
CA ASP A 27 17.52 -34.63 6.11
C ASP A 27 17.62 -34.07 4.68
N THR A 28 18.76 -33.45 4.35
CA THR A 28 19.00 -32.79 3.05
C THR A 28 18.93 -33.74 1.86
N HIS A 29 19.03 -35.06 2.08
CA HIS A 29 18.95 -36.12 1.06
C HIS A 29 17.63 -36.93 1.13
N ALA A 30 16.65 -36.52 1.95
CA ALA A 30 15.40 -37.28 2.12
C ALA A 30 14.55 -37.39 0.84
N HIS A 31 14.64 -36.39 -0.04
CA HIS A 31 13.94 -36.34 -1.32
C HIS A 31 14.96 -36.48 -2.46
N PRO A 32 14.74 -37.34 -3.48
CA PRO A 32 15.77 -37.68 -4.48
C PRO A 32 16.16 -36.55 -5.44
N ASN A 33 15.26 -35.59 -5.72
CA ASN A 33 15.63 -34.34 -6.39
C ASN A 33 16.37 -33.40 -5.42
N HIS A 34 17.70 -33.36 -5.53
CA HIS A 34 18.63 -32.47 -4.84
C HIS A 34 19.93 -32.32 -5.66
N PRO A 35 20.80 -31.32 -5.39
CA PRO A 35 22.09 -31.20 -6.06
C PRO A 35 23.01 -32.37 -5.70
N ALA A 36 23.73 -32.91 -6.70
CA ALA A 36 24.68 -34.00 -6.50
C ALA A 36 25.86 -33.64 -5.57
N SER A 37 26.15 -32.34 -5.42
CA SER A 37 27.18 -31.80 -4.53
C SER A 37 26.67 -31.44 -3.12
N LEU A 38 25.37 -31.58 -2.85
CA LEU A 38 24.78 -31.22 -1.55
C LEU A 38 25.30 -32.16 -0.45
N PRO A 39 25.86 -31.65 0.67
CA PRO A 39 26.22 -32.49 1.80
C PRO A 39 25.00 -33.21 2.38
N ARG A 40 25.18 -34.47 2.78
CA ARG A 40 24.14 -35.22 3.52
C ARG A 40 24.21 -34.88 5.00
N GLU A 41 23.18 -34.25 5.51
CA GLU A 41 23.10 -33.81 6.91
C GLU A 41 21.65 -33.65 7.37
N THR A 42 21.45 -33.69 8.69
CA THR A 42 20.24 -33.12 9.29
C THR A 42 20.48 -31.62 9.45
N LEU A 43 19.76 -30.80 8.69
CA LEU A 43 19.86 -29.34 8.70
C LEU A 43 18.73 -28.75 9.52
N SER A 44 19.03 -28.03 10.60
CA SER A 44 18.05 -27.24 11.36
C SER A 44 17.88 -25.82 10.81
N ILE A 45 16.78 -25.15 11.17
CA ILE A 45 16.61 -23.72 10.90
C ILE A 45 17.72 -22.92 11.60
N GLU A 46 18.05 -23.29 12.84
CA GLU A 46 19.16 -22.69 13.58
C GLU A 46 20.51 -22.81 12.84
N ASP A 47 20.80 -23.93 12.18
CA ASP A 47 22.01 -24.10 11.36
C ASP A 47 22.02 -23.17 10.14
N VAL A 48 20.88 -22.95 9.48
CA VAL A 48 20.79 -22.04 8.33
C VAL A 48 21.17 -20.61 8.74
N TYR A 49 20.58 -20.11 9.83
CA TYR A 49 20.91 -18.76 10.31
C TYR A 49 22.30 -18.68 10.97
N ALA A 50 22.81 -19.78 11.54
CA ALA A 50 24.20 -19.87 11.98
C ALA A 50 25.18 -19.74 10.80
N ARG A 51 24.90 -20.42 9.68
CA ARG A 51 25.66 -20.28 8.41
C ARG A 51 25.51 -18.87 7.81
N ALA A 52 24.36 -18.23 8.00
CA ALA A 52 24.18 -16.82 7.63
C ALA A 52 25.06 -15.85 8.46
N GLY A 53 25.58 -16.27 9.61
CA GLY A 53 26.57 -15.53 10.41
C GLY A 53 26.07 -15.06 11.77
N PHE A 54 24.93 -15.58 12.23
CA PHE A 54 24.35 -15.26 13.54
C PHE A 54 24.69 -16.33 14.58
N ARG A 55 24.76 -15.95 15.85
CA ARG A 55 24.72 -16.90 16.96
C ARG A 55 23.26 -17.09 17.35
N ILE A 56 22.73 -18.29 17.15
CA ILE A 56 21.34 -18.57 17.49
C ILE A 56 21.23 -19.10 18.91
N THR A 57 20.25 -18.57 19.65
CA THR A 57 19.67 -19.21 20.83
C THR A 57 18.20 -19.44 20.52
N SER A 58 17.66 -20.60 20.89
CA SER A 58 16.26 -20.93 20.57
C SER A 58 15.54 -21.65 21.69
N ARG A 59 14.21 -21.54 21.66
CA ARG A 59 13.28 -22.26 22.53
C ARG A 59 12.06 -22.72 21.74
N ARG A 60 11.31 -23.65 22.32
CA ARG A 60 10.07 -24.20 21.76
C ARG A 60 8.96 -24.09 22.80
N GLY A 61 7.80 -23.59 22.40
CA GLY A 61 6.61 -23.50 23.25
C GLY A 61 5.36 -24.02 22.55
N SER A 62 4.20 -23.71 23.11
CA SER A 62 2.91 -24.20 22.63
C SER A 62 1.79 -23.20 22.85
N VAL A 63 1.06 -22.89 21.78
CA VAL A 63 -0.17 -22.09 21.85
C VAL A 63 -1.36 -23.05 22.04
N PRO A 64 -2.22 -22.83 23.05
CA PRO A 64 -3.43 -23.63 23.25
C PRO A 64 -4.36 -23.56 22.02
N LEU A 65 -5.04 -24.66 21.71
CA LEU A 65 -5.95 -24.73 20.56
C LEU A 65 -7.05 -23.63 20.59
N GLY A 66 -7.52 -23.26 21.78
CA GLY A 66 -8.51 -22.18 21.95
C GLY A 66 -8.02 -20.78 21.56
N GLY A 67 -6.73 -20.59 21.29
CA GLY A 67 -6.21 -19.36 20.69
C GLY A 67 -6.55 -19.22 19.20
N ALA A 68 -6.87 -20.32 18.50
CA ALA A 68 -7.23 -20.35 17.08
C ALA A 68 -8.75 -20.21 16.82
N GLY A 69 -9.47 -19.55 17.74
CA GLY A 69 -10.92 -19.39 17.62
C GLY A 69 -11.73 -20.69 17.56
N ALA A 70 -12.97 -20.59 17.07
CA ALA A 70 -13.88 -21.72 16.95
C ALA A 70 -13.82 -22.42 15.57
N ASP A 71 -13.33 -21.73 14.55
CA ASP A 71 -13.11 -22.27 13.20
C ASP A 71 -11.72 -22.90 13.02
N LEU A 72 -10.85 -22.79 14.04
CA LEU A 72 -9.48 -23.31 14.09
C LEU A 72 -8.52 -22.63 13.10
N LYS A 73 -8.87 -21.41 12.66
CA LYS A 73 -8.09 -20.58 11.75
C LYS A 73 -7.51 -19.38 12.49
N TRP A 74 -6.70 -18.63 11.77
CA TRP A 74 -6.02 -17.43 12.27
C TRP A 74 -6.23 -16.26 11.32
N THR A 75 -6.45 -15.08 11.87
CA THR A 75 -6.27 -13.77 11.20
C THR A 75 -4.93 -13.14 11.60
N ASN A 76 -4.42 -12.17 10.82
CA ASN A 76 -3.25 -11.38 11.22
C ASN A 76 -3.41 -10.74 12.61
N ALA A 77 -4.60 -10.25 12.95
CA ALA A 77 -4.89 -9.65 14.25
C ALA A 77 -4.76 -10.65 15.40
N GLU A 78 -5.37 -11.85 15.27
CA GLU A 78 -5.26 -12.90 16.29
C GLU A 78 -3.83 -13.42 16.43
N MET A 79 -3.06 -13.49 15.34
CA MET A 79 -1.64 -13.86 15.41
C MET A 79 -0.80 -12.80 16.12
N HIS A 80 -1.08 -11.52 15.90
CA HIS A 80 -0.41 -10.43 16.61
C HIS A 80 -0.81 -10.40 18.09
N ASP A 81 -2.09 -10.55 18.45
CA ASP A 81 -2.53 -10.68 19.85
C ASP A 81 -1.91 -11.90 20.54
N ALA A 82 -1.85 -13.04 19.85
CA ALA A 82 -1.18 -14.24 20.34
C ALA A 82 0.33 -14.04 20.51
N MET A 83 0.99 -13.28 19.63
CA MET A 83 2.38 -12.89 19.82
C MET A 83 2.54 -12.12 21.13
N GLN A 84 1.70 -11.11 21.41
CA GLN A 84 1.81 -10.31 22.63
C GLN A 84 1.60 -11.15 23.92
N ILE A 85 0.79 -12.20 23.85
CA ILE A 85 0.42 -13.05 25.01
C ILE A 85 1.41 -14.20 25.23
N TYR A 86 1.76 -14.93 24.17
CA TYR A 86 2.51 -16.20 24.27
C TYR A 86 4.01 -16.03 24.04
N TRP A 87 4.45 -15.07 23.22
CA TRP A 87 5.86 -14.88 22.97
C TRP A 87 6.55 -14.40 24.25
N SER A 88 7.29 -15.27 24.93
CA SER A 88 7.91 -14.96 26.23
C SER A 88 9.13 -14.03 26.13
N ARG A 89 9.27 -13.32 25.00
CA ARG A 89 10.18 -12.19 24.78
C ARG A 89 9.53 -10.99 24.09
N PHE A 90 8.21 -10.98 23.94
CA PHE A 90 7.50 -9.82 23.41
C PHE A 90 7.87 -8.55 24.17
N ALA A 91 8.27 -7.55 23.40
CA ALA A 91 8.51 -6.20 23.86
C ALA A 91 8.40 -5.28 22.65
N ASN A 92 7.53 -4.29 22.72
CA ASN A 92 7.34 -3.26 21.69
C ASN A 92 8.56 -2.33 21.64
N ARG A 93 9.67 -2.84 21.09
CA ARG A 93 10.97 -2.17 20.91
C ARG A 93 11.84 -2.99 19.93
N PRO A 94 12.88 -2.38 19.33
CA PRO A 94 13.90 -3.12 18.60
C PRO A 94 14.57 -4.20 19.46
N GLN A 95 14.69 -5.41 18.91
CA GLN A 95 15.45 -6.50 19.53
C GLN A 95 15.83 -7.60 18.55
N TRP A 96 16.97 -8.25 18.79
CA TRP A 96 17.39 -9.46 18.10
C TRP A 96 16.63 -10.70 18.61
N ALA A 97 15.32 -10.70 18.41
CA ALA A 97 14.46 -11.83 18.72
C ALA A 97 13.31 -11.93 17.71
N LEU A 98 12.90 -13.14 17.37
CA LEU A 98 11.83 -13.42 16.41
C LEU A 98 10.91 -14.52 16.95
N TRP A 99 9.60 -14.30 16.86
CA TRP A 99 8.58 -15.29 17.16
C TRP A 99 8.13 -15.99 15.87
N VAL A 100 8.01 -17.33 15.94
CA VAL A 100 7.69 -18.17 14.79
C VAL A 100 6.54 -19.11 15.17
N LEU A 101 5.34 -18.80 14.70
CA LEU A 101 4.12 -19.55 14.99
C LEU A 101 3.86 -20.64 13.94
N PHE A 102 3.88 -21.90 14.34
CA PHE A 102 3.34 -23.00 13.54
C PHE A 102 1.85 -23.17 13.85
N ALA A 103 1.01 -22.74 12.91
CA ALA A 103 -0.44 -22.79 12.97
C ALA A 103 -1.00 -23.76 11.92
N ARG A 104 -2.30 -24.10 12.01
CA ARG A 104 -2.91 -25.04 11.07
C ARG A 104 -3.23 -24.38 9.74
N GLU A 105 -4.04 -23.32 9.73
CA GLU A 105 -4.52 -22.64 8.52
C GLU A 105 -4.84 -21.16 8.83
N HIS A 106 -4.73 -20.30 7.82
CA HIS A 106 -5.16 -18.89 7.88
C HIS A 106 -6.61 -18.73 7.40
N VAL A 107 -7.28 -17.63 7.75
CA VAL A 107 -8.63 -17.31 7.21
C VAL A 107 -8.65 -17.12 5.70
N TRP A 108 -7.53 -16.74 5.07
CA TRP A 108 -7.38 -16.70 3.60
C TRP A 108 -7.37 -18.10 2.97
N GLY A 109 -7.32 -19.15 3.79
CA GLY A 109 -7.43 -20.53 3.37
C GLY A 109 -6.12 -21.14 2.85
N HIS A 110 -6.28 -22.30 2.23
CA HIS A 110 -5.21 -23.22 1.85
C HIS A 110 -4.13 -22.65 0.91
N GLY A 111 -4.38 -21.52 0.22
CA GLY A 111 -3.41 -20.87 -0.66
C GLY A 111 -2.25 -20.17 0.06
N LEU A 112 -2.32 -19.94 1.39
CA LEU A 112 -1.28 -19.24 2.15
C LEU A 112 -0.38 -20.23 2.89
N GLY A 113 0.88 -20.34 2.46
CA GLY A 113 1.90 -21.24 3.06
C GLY A 113 2.45 -20.73 4.39
N GLY A 114 2.75 -19.43 4.43
CA GLY A 114 3.25 -18.71 5.58
C GLY A 114 3.09 -17.21 5.37
N ILE A 115 3.48 -16.42 6.38
CA ILE A 115 3.44 -14.96 6.35
C ILE A 115 4.38 -14.38 7.42
N MET A 116 5.01 -13.24 7.13
CA MET A 116 5.45 -12.29 8.15
C MET A 116 4.28 -11.33 8.41
N PHE A 117 3.52 -11.58 9.49
CA PHE A 117 2.24 -10.88 9.77
C PHE A 117 2.41 -9.64 10.64
N ASP A 118 3.61 -9.40 11.16
CA ASP A 118 3.89 -8.35 12.12
C ASP A 118 4.29 -7.06 11.40
N ASP A 119 3.37 -6.56 10.57
CA ASP A 119 3.42 -5.29 9.84
C ASP A 119 2.58 -4.20 10.52
N ILE A 120 2.33 -4.36 11.83
CA ILE A 120 1.42 -3.53 12.63
C ILE A 120 2.17 -2.91 13.82
N GLY A 121 2.17 -1.58 13.89
CA GLY A 121 2.71 -0.82 15.01
C GLY A 121 4.14 -0.30 14.76
N PRO A 122 4.80 0.29 15.76
CA PRO A 122 6.07 1.00 15.57
C PRO A 122 7.32 0.09 15.54
N ASN A 123 7.15 -1.23 15.67
CA ASN A 123 8.22 -2.20 15.79
C ASN A 123 7.87 -3.49 15.03
N GLU A 124 7.86 -3.42 13.71
CA GLU A 124 7.48 -4.50 12.80
C GLU A 124 8.54 -5.62 12.65
N ARG A 125 8.20 -6.69 11.94
CA ARG A 125 9.08 -7.85 11.63
C ARG A 125 9.47 -8.72 12.83
N GLN A 126 8.73 -8.70 13.93
CA GLN A 126 9.00 -9.52 15.12
C GLN A 126 8.27 -10.86 15.13
N GLY A 127 7.22 -11.01 14.32
CA GLY A 127 6.39 -12.21 14.22
C GLY A 127 6.24 -12.76 12.80
N THR A 128 6.31 -14.08 12.68
CA THR A 128 6.00 -14.83 11.45
C THR A 128 5.19 -16.10 11.77
N ALA A 129 4.35 -16.54 10.83
CA ALA A 129 3.55 -17.76 10.95
C ALA A 129 3.70 -18.68 9.73
N ILE A 130 3.62 -20.00 9.97
CA ILE A 130 3.63 -21.06 8.96
C ILE A 130 2.35 -21.87 9.12
N PHE A 131 1.63 -22.10 8.03
CA PHE A 131 0.34 -22.80 8.02
C PHE A 131 0.51 -24.23 7.52
N SER A 132 0.52 -25.19 8.43
CA SER A 132 0.85 -26.58 8.13
C SER A 132 -0.19 -27.31 7.25
N HIS A 133 -1.39 -26.75 7.07
CA HIS A 133 -2.50 -27.31 6.28
C HIS A 133 -2.86 -26.41 5.07
N SER A 134 -1.83 -25.90 4.42
CA SER A 134 -1.86 -25.14 3.17
C SER A 134 -1.23 -25.96 2.02
N PHE A 135 -1.10 -25.37 0.83
CA PHE A 135 -0.52 -26.02 -0.36
C PHE A 135 0.88 -26.63 -0.14
N ILE A 136 1.62 -26.19 0.89
CA ILE A 136 2.92 -26.77 1.29
C ILE A 136 2.80 -28.18 1.91
N ALA A 137 1.57 -28.68 2.05
CA ALA A 137 1.23 -30.05 2.45
C ALA A 137 0.73 -30.92 1.28
N ASP A 138 0.61 -30.36 0.07
CA ASP A 138 0.04 -31.01 -1.11
C ASP A 138 1.15 -31.36 -2.12
N PRO A 139 1.80 -32.54 -2.02
CA PRO A 139 2.87 -32.92 -2.92
C PRO A 139 2.37 -33.11 -4.36
N PRO A 140 3.17 -32.76 -5.39
CA PRO A 140 2.83 -32.93 -6.79
C PRO A 140 2.39 -34.37 -7.12
N ALA A 141 1.42 -34.51 -8.02
CA ALA A 141 0.93 -35.80 -8.45
C ALA A 141 2.05 -36.64 -9.08
N GLY A 142 2.37 -37.77 -8.45
CA GLY A 142 3.47 -38.66 -8.86
C GLY A 142 4.85 -38.31 -8.28
N ASP A 143 4.93 -37.43 -7.28
CA ASP A 143 6.17 -37.17 -6.54
C ASP A 143 6.79 -38.49 -5.99
N PRO A 144 8.11 -38.72 -6.15
CA PRO A 144 8.75 -39.97 -5.75
C PRO A 144 8.96 -40.12 -4.23
N ALA A 145 8.80 -39.06 -3.45
CA ALA A 145 9.01 -39.07 -2.00
C ALA A 145 8.09 -38.02 -1.30
N PRO A 146 6.75 -38.19 -1.34
CA PRO A 146 5.80 -37.16 -0.93
C PRO A 146 5.95 -36.70 0.53
N ASP A 147 6.23 -37.60 1.47
CA ASP A 147 6.48 -37.25 2.87
C ASP A 147 7.75 -36.37 3.05
N ALA A 148 8.77 -36.60 2.21
CA ALA A 148 9.99 -35.79 2.20
C ALA A 148 9.74 -34.45 1.50
N TRP A 149 8.91 -34.42 0.46
CA TRP A 149 8.45 -33.19 -0.20
C TRP A 149 7.75 -32.26 0.81
N VAL A 150 6.75 -32.76 1.56
CA VAL A 150 5.98 -31.96 2.54
C VAL A 150 6.89 -31.41 3.64
N LYS A 151 7.82 -32.23 4.16
CA LYS A 151 8.81 -31.75 5.15
C LYS A 151 9.72 -30.67 4.57
N ARG A 152 10.22 -30.85 3.33
CA ARG A 152 11.06 -29.86 2.64
C ARG A 152 10.33 -28.54 2.42
N MET A 153 9.07 -28.57 1.98
CA MET A 153 8.30 -27.35 1.71
C MET A 153 7.94 -26.60 2.99
N ARG A 154 7.52 -27.30 4.05
CA ARG A 154 7.31 -26.70 5.38
C ARG A 154 8.59 -26.07 5.95
N PHE A 155 9.74 -26.74 5.80
CA PHE A 155 11.04 -26.20 6.22
C PHE A 155 11.48 -25.00 5.38
N TRP A 156 11.38 -25.07 4.05
CA TRP A 156 11.69 -23.95 3.15
C TRP A 156 10.83 -22.72 3.48
N THR A 157 9.52 -22.92 3.67
CA THR A 157 8.58 -21.85 4.06
C THR A 157 8.97 -21.24 5.40
N ALA A 158 9.25 -22.05 6.42
CA ALA A 158 9.67 -21.53 7.72
C ALA A 158 10.93 -20.66 7.64
N VAL A 159 11.94 -21.08 6.87
CA VAL A 159 13.15 -20.26 6.67
C VAL A 159 12.86 -19.01 5.83
N HIS A 160 11.99 -19.10 4.82
CA HIS A 160 11.58 -18.00 3.95
C HIS A 160 10.92 -16.86 4.72
N GLU A 161 9.86 -17.16 5.48
CA GLU A 161 9.11 -16.14 6.21
C GLU A 161 9.95 -15.53 7.34
N MET A 162 10.78 -16.33 8.01
CA MET A 162 11.78 -15.81 8.93
C MET A 162 12.77 -14.85 8.24
N GLY A 163 13.07 -15.07 6.95
CA GLY A 163 13.93 -14.20 6.15
C GLY A 163 13.35 -12.80 5.97
N HIS A 164 12.02 -12.68 5.81
CA HIS A 164 11.33 -11.39 5.88
C HIS A 164 11.46 -10.73 7.27
N GLY A 165 11.47 -11.53 8.35
CA GLY A 165 11.84 -11.08 9.69
C GLY A 165 13.22 -10.38 9.73
N PHE A 166 14.21 -10.93 9.03
CA PHE A 166 15.55 -10.31 8.83
C PHE A 166 15.58 -9.21 7.76
N ASN A 167 14.41 -8.71 7.33
CA ASN A 167 14.21 -7.67 6.31
C ASN A 167 14.74 -8.04 4.91
N LEU A 168 14.68 -9.32 4.54
CA LEU A 168 14.97 -9.76 3.17
C LEU A 168 13.71 -9.70 2.30
N ALA A 169 13.84 -9.07 1.12
CA ALA A 169 12.82 -9.12 0.08
C ALA A 169 12.92 -10.40 -0.77
N HIS A 170 11.85 -10.75 -1.48
CA HIS A 170 11.88 -11.84 -2.46
C HIS A 170 12.92 -11.61 -3.56
N ALA A 171 13.52 -12.68 -4.06
CA ALA A 171 14.63 -12.60 -4.99
C ALA A 171 14.30 -11.87 -6.30
N TRP A 172 13.10 -12.01 -6.85
CA TRP A 172 12.64 -11.30 -8.05
C TRP A 172 12.24 -9.84 -7.82
N GLN A 173 12.18 -9.35 -6.57
CA GLN A 173 11.73 -8.00 -6.23
C GLN A 173 12.69 -7.26 -5.28
N LYS A 174 13.97 -7.65 -5.25
CA LYS A 174 15.04 -6.96 -4.52
C LYS A 174 15.21 -5.49 -4.92
N HIS A 175 14.64 -5.08 -6.06
CA HIS A 175 14.61 -3.69 -6.51
C HIS A 175 13.66 -2.78 -5.71
N LEU A 176 12.63 -3.30 -5.01
CA LEU A 176 11.60 -2.46 -4.36
C LEU A 176 12.17 -1.67 -3.17
N GLY A 177 11.68 -0.45 -2.87
CA GLY A 177 12.03 0.29 -1.63
C GLY A 177 12.97 1.49 -1.77
N THR A 178 13.91 1.66 -0.84
CA THR A 178 15.01 2.68 -0.87
C THR A 178 16.13 2.11 0.01
N PRO A 179 17.40 1.90 -0.40
CA PRO A 179 18.17 0.74 0.09
C PRO A 179 19.14 0.99 1.24
N TRP A 180 19.82 -0.09 1.65
CA TRP A 180 21.22 0.02 2.09
C TRP A 180 22.21 0.00 0.93
N ILE A 181 22.15 -1.01 0.06
CA ILE A 181 22.93 -1.14 -1.17
C ILE A 181 22.02 -1.63 -2.30
N PRO A 182 22.16 -1.17 -3.55
CA PRO A 182 21.36 -1.67 -4.67
C PRO A 182 21.62 -3.18 -4.89
N LEU A 183 20.58 -3.99 -4.72
CA LEU A 183 20.61 -5.42 -5.03
C LEU A 183 19.76 -5.68 -6.27
N LEU A 184 20.34 -6.33 -7.27
CA LEU A 184 19.59 -6.72 -8.46
C LEU A 184 18.56 -7.79 -8.11
N SER A 185 17.37 -7.66 -8.69
CA SER A 185 16.40 -8.76 -8.74
C SER A 185 16.98 -9.92 -9.55
N ASP A 186 16.91 -11.11 -8.96
CA ASP A 186 17.38 -12.36 -9.51
C ASP A 186 16.22 -13.38 -9.42
N PRO A 187 15.31 -13.40 -10.40
CA PRO A 187 14.18 -14.33 -10.41
C PRO A 187 14.61 -15.79 -10.56
N GLU A 188 15.87 -16.06 -10.96
CA GLU A 188 16.44 -17.40 -11.04
C GLU A 188 17.24 -17.80 -9.79
N ALA A 189 17.31 -16.94 -8.76
CA ALA A 189 18.08 -17.23 -7.54
C ALA A 189 17.61 -18.54 -6.89
N ARG A 190 18.52 -19.51 -6.75
CA ARG A 190 18.29 -20.72 -5.95
C ARG A 190 18.54 -20.41 -4.47
N SER A 191 17.66 -19.60 -3.88
CA SER A 191 17.70 -19.13 -2.49
C SER A 191 16.39 -19.42 -1.75
N PHE A 192 16.45 -19.51 -0.41
CA PHE A 192 15.24 -19.44 0.43
C PHE A 192 14.32 -18.29 0.04
N MET A 193 14.84 -17.10 -0.27
CA MET A 193 14.03 -15.93 -0.64
C MET A 193 13.43 -15.98 -2.05
N ASN A 194 13.48 -17.12 -2.75
CA ASN A 194 12.81 -17.31 -4.03
C ASN A 194 11.80 -18.47 -3.95
N TYR A 195 10.66 -18.33 -4.62
CA TYR A 195 9.60 -19.33 -4.65
C TYR A 195 10.03 -20.46 -5.59
N PRO A 196 10.00 -21.73 -5.15
CA PRO A 196 10.48 -22.84 -5.96
C PRO A 196 9.81 -22.94 -7.35
N TYR A 197 8.54 -22.58 -7.44
CA TYR A 197 7.75 -22.60 -8.67
C TYR A 197 7.90 -21.36 -9.58
N ARG A 198 8.67 -20.33 -9.19
CA ARG A 198 8.88 -19.11 -10.02
C ARG A 198 10.08 -19.17 -10.97
N VAL A 199 11.01 -20.10 -10.77
CA VAL A 199 12.19 -20.24 -11.64
C VAL A 199 11.86 -20.95 -12.95
N ASN A 200 12.66 -20.76 -13.99
CA ASN A 200 12.57 -21.53 -15.22
C ASN A 200 12.79 -23.03 -14.95
N GLY A 201 11.88 -23.87 -15.47
CA GLY A 201 11.79 -25.30 -15.13
C GLY A 201 11.06 -25.61 -13.81
N GLY A 202 10.55 -24.59 -13.12
CA GLY A 202 9.72 -24.70 -11.92
C GLY A 202 10.40 -25.37 -10.73
N GLU A 203 9.58 -25.87 -9.81
CA GLU A 203 10.04 -26.42 -8.53
C GLU A 203 11.09 -27.55 -8.68
N HIS A 204 10.94 -28.40 -9.70
CA HIS A 204 11.91 -29.44 -9.97
C HIS A 204 13.30 -28.84 -10.28
N ALA A 205 13.37 -27.83 -11.15
CA ALA A 205 14.61 -27.13 -11.48
C ALA A 205 15.11 -26.22 -10.35
N PHE A 206 14.24 -25.80 -9.42
CA PHE A 206 14.67 -25.14 -8.20
C PHE A 206 15.42 -26.10 -7.28
N PHE A 207 14.79 -27.20 -6.86
CA PHE A 207 15.39 -28.12 -5.88
C PHE A 207 16.55 -28.95 -6.45
N ALA A 208 16.67 -29.11 -7.76
CA ALA A 208 17.84 -29.74 -8.39
C ALA A 208 19.15 -28.98 -8.11
N ASP A 209 19.09 -27.66 -7.95
CA ASP A 209 20.26 -26.78 -7.75
C ASP A 209 20.24 -26.04 -6.39
N PHE A 210 19.17 -26.19 -5.59
CA PHE A 210 19.02 -25.51 -4.31
C PHE A 210 19.93 -26.10 -3.23
N THR A 211 20.78 -25.26 -2.66
CA THR A 211 21.81 -25.66 -1.66
C THR A 211 21.44 -25.30 -0.21
N TYR A 212 20.15 -25.09 0.07
CA TYR A 212 19.65 -24.69 1.40
C TYR A 212 20.42 -23.51 2.02
N ARG A 213 20.59 -22.43 1.24
CA ARG A 213 21.22 -21.18 1.67
C ARG A 213 20.52 -19.95 1.12
N PHE A 214 20.79 -18.80 1.75
CA PHE A 214 20.53 -17.48 1.19
C PHE A 214 21.51 -17.17 0.05
N SER A 215 21.12 -16.36 -0.92
CA SER A 215 22.03 -15.94 -2.01
C SER A 215 23.11 -14.99 -1.51
N ASP A 216 24.21 -14.85 -2.24
CA ASP A 216 25.34 -14.02 -1.81
C ASP A 216 24.94 -12.54 -1.59
N PRO A 217 24.03 -11.92 -2.39
CA PRO A 217 23.41 -10.62 -2.08
C PRO A 217 22.64 -10.55 -0.75
N GLU A 218 21.85 -11.59 -0.41
CA GLU A 218 21.10 -11.64 0.85
C GLU A 218 22.04 -11.81 2.04
N LEU A 219 23.06 -12.68 1.90
CA LEU A 219 24.11 -12.84 2.91
C LEU A 219 24.93 -11.55 3.08
N LEU A 220 25.18 -10.80 2.00
CA LEU A 220 25.83 -9.50 2.05
C LEU A 220 25.00 -8.51 2.88
N PHE A 221 23.69 -8.45 2.64
CA PHE A 221 22.77 -7.62 3.44
C PHE A 221 22.78 -8.04 4.93
N MET A 222 22.43 -9.30 5.24
CA MET A 222 22.32 -9.79 6.62
C MET A 222 23.59 -9.59 7.46
N ARG A 223 24.77 -9.67 6.84
CA ARG A 223 26.08 -9.64 7.53
C ARG A 223 26.69 -8.24 7.62
N HIS A 224 26.37 -7.35 6.69
CA HIS A 224 27.09 -6.07 6.52
C HIS A 224 26.20 -4.83 6.54
N ALA A 225 24.88 -4.98 6.42
CA ALA A 225 23.97 -3.85 6.58
C ALA A 225 24.07 -3.24 7.99
N PRO A 226 23.83 -1.92 8.14
CA PRO A 226 23.61 -1.30 9.43
C PRO A 226 22.61 -2.12 10.25
N ARG A 227 22.99 -2.48 11.48
CA ARG A 227 22.24 -3.40 12.35
C ARG A 227 20.74 -3.08 12.43
N ARG A 228 20.37 -1.79 12.42
CA ARG A 228 18.98 -1.32 12.45
C ARG A 228 18.11 -1.75 11.25
N PHE A 229 18.71 -2.18 10.14
CA PHE A 229 17.98 -2.69 8.98
C PHE A 229 17.66 -4.18 9.09
N VAL A 230 18.41 -4.91 9.91
CA VAL A 230 18.33 -6.37 10.04
C VAL A 230 17.64 -6.77 11.35
N GLU A 231 17.90 -6.03 12.43
CA GLU A 231 17.28 -6.22 13.75
C GLU A 231 15.75 -6.05 13.67
N MET A 232 15.02 -7.03 14.20
CA MET A 232 13.55 -7.03 14.25
C MET A 232 13.05 -5.85 15.08
N GLY A 233 12.02 -5.17 14.58
CA GLY A 233 11.44 -3.96 15.19
C GLY A 233 12.24 -2.67 15.01
N ASN A 234 13.41 -2.65 14.36
CA ASN A 234 14.27 -1.45 14.27
C ASN A 234 14.14 -0.63 12.97
N ALA A 235 13.47 -1.20 11.98
CA ALA A 235 13.10 -0.52 10.74
C ALA A 235 11.80 -1.16 10.24
N ASP A 236 10.85 -0.31 9.90
CA ASP A 236 9.55 -0.66 9.31
C ASP A 236 9.76 -1.57 8.10
N TRP A 237 8.81 -2.47 7.86
CA TRP A 237 8.78 -3.31 6.68
C TRP A 237 8.84 -2.41 5.44
N PHE A 238 9.67 -2.82 4.48
CA PHE A 238 9.93 -2.07 3.27
C PHE A 238 10.64 -0.69 3.44
N ASP A 239 10.99 -0.21 4.64
CA ASP A 239 12.00 0.87 4.74
C ASP A 239 13.43 0.30 4.65
N HIS A 240 14.32 1.04 4.00
CA HIS A 240 15.75 0.72 3.84
C HIS A 240 16.14 -0.49 2.94
N HIS A 241 15.35 -0.89 1.91
CA HIS A 241 15.61 -2.08 1.08
C HIS A 241 15.88 -2.02 -0.48
N GLY A 242 15.64 -0.94 -1.28
CA GLY A 242 15.88 -0.99 -2.77
C GLY A 242 16.27 0.27 -3.60
N PHE A 243 15.37 1.22 -3.92
CA PHE A 243 15.64 2.31 -4.89
C PHE A 243 16.65 3.40 -4.46
N GLU A 244 17.73 3.59 -5.21
CA GLU A 244 17.75 4.76 -6.10
C GLU A 244 18.18 4.28 -7.51
N ASN A 245 17.48 4.77 -8.54
CA ASN A 245 17.44 4.26 -9.92
C ASN A 245 16.80 2.87 -10.15
N VAL A 246 15.56 2.90 -10.66
CA VAL A 246 15.01 1.85 -11.54
C VAL A 246 15.91 1.71 -12.76
N GLY A 247 16.41 0.50 -13.04
CA GLY A 247 17.23 0.21 -14.22
C GLY A 247 16.42 0.33 -15.52
N GLU A 248 17.08 0.63 -16.64
CA GLU A 248 16.41 0.89 -17.93
C GLU A 248 15.55 -0.29 -18.42
N ALA A 249 15.82 -1.53 -17.97
CA ALA A 249 15.04 -2.71 -18.31
C ALA A 249 13.65 -2.76 -17.66
N GLU A 250 13.48 -2.26 -16.43
CA GLU A 250 12.16 -2.19 -15.76
C GLU A 250 11.36 -0.96 -16.20
N ARG A 251 11.98 -0.03 -16.94
CA ARG A 251 11.27 1.01 -17.71
C ARG A 251 10.71 0.50 -19.04
N GLN A 252 11.02 -0.74 -19.44
CA GLN A 252 10.41 -1.38 -20.62
C GLN A 252 9.05 -2.00 -20.25
N HIS A 253 8.15 -1.14 -19.80
CA HIS A 253 6.73 -1.44 -19.73
C HIS A 253 6.01 -0.90 -20.96
N ASP A 254 4.90 -1.52 -21.32
CA ASP A 254 3.97 -0.98 -22.32
C ASP A 254 3.25 0.30 -21.83
N PHE A 255 3.43 0.66 -20.55
CA PHE A 255 2.78 1.79 -19.90
C PHE A 255 3.78 2.66 -19.12
N ALA A 256 3.52 3.97 -19.11
CA ALA A 256 4.09 4.91 -18.15
C ALA A 256 3.01 5.30 -17.13
N LEU A 257 3.32 5.18 -15.84
CA LEU A 257 2.52 5.78 -14.77
C LEU A 257 3.18 7.10 -14.36
N GLU A 258 2.40 8.16 -14.24
CA GLU A 258 2.83 9.44 -13.68
C GLU A 258 1.98 9.81 -12.47
N LEU A 259 2.63 10.38 -11.45
CA LEU A 259 2.00 11.05 -10.31
C LEU A 259 2.41 12.53 -10.38
N VAL A 260 1.43 13.39 -10.64
CA VAL A 260 1.65 14.82 -10.88
C VAL A 260 0.75 15.67 -9.99
N THR A 261 1.01 16.97 -9.98
CA THR A 261 0.18 17.99 -9.36
C THR A 261 -0.02 19.13 -10.34
N ASP A 262 -1.16 19.81 -10.24
CA ASP A 262 -1.51 20.89 -11.15
C ASP A 262 -0.97 22.26 -10.70
N LYS A 263 -0.23 22.27 -9.59
CA LYS A 263 0.48 23.45 -9.08
C LYS A 263 1.80 23.62 -9.82
N ALA A 264 2.10 24.85 -10.23
CA ALA A 264 3.34 25.20 -10.94
C ALA A 264 4.63 24.84 -10.17
N GLU A 265 4.55 24.79 -8.84
CA GLU A 265 5.51 24.10 -7.97
C GLU A 265 4.73 23.12 -7.09
N PRO A 266 5.30 21.95 -6.71
CA PRO A 266 4.67 20.98 -5.81
C PRO A 266 4.75 21.45 -4.34
N VAL A 267 4.15 22.62 -4.08
CA VAL A 267 4.06 23.27 -2.78
C VAL A 267 2.59 23.43 -2.43
N PHE A 268 2.22 22.86 -1.29
CA PHE A 268 0.87 22.96 -0.73
C PHE A 268 0.90 23.86 0.50
N ASP A 269 -0.11 24.69 0.67
CA ASP A 269 -0.24 25.58 1.81
C ASP A 269 -0.56 24.76 3.07
N PHE A 270 -0.26 25.31 4.25
CA PHE A 270 -0.68 24.65 5.48
C PHE A 270 -2.21 24.69 5.56
N LEU A 271 -2.84 23.59 5.97
CA LEU A 271 -4.28 23.29 5.86
C LEU A 271 -4.79 22.90 4.46
N GLU A 272 -4.01 23.03 3.39
CA GLU A 272 -4.46 22.62 2.05
C GLU A 272 -4.53 21.09 1.93
N PRO A 273 -5.70 20.49 1.62
CA PRO A 273 -5.79 19.07 1.37
C PRO A 273 -5.04 18.72 0.08
N VAL A 274 -4.14 17.74 0.15
CA VAL A 274 -3.30 17.34 -0.99
C VAL A 274 -4.06 16.37 -1.90
N THR A 275 -4.55 16.89 -3.02
CA THR A 275 -5.06 16.11 -4.15
C THR A 275 -4.05 16.12 -5.30
N LEU A 276 -3.87 14.97 -5.94
CA LEU A 276 -2.88 14.72 -7.00
C LEU A 276 -3.56 14.07 -8.20
N THR A 277 -2.93 14.13 -9.38
CA THR A 277 -3.41 13.40 -10.56
C THR A 277 -2.53 12.19 -10.80
N LEU A 278 -3.17 11.02 -10.96
CA LEU A 278 -2.55 9.84 -11.54
C LEU A 278 -2.82 9.81 -13.04
N ARG A 279 -1.80 9.50 -13.84
CA ARG A 279 -1.91 9.31 -15.28
C ARG A 279 -1.28 7.99 -15.69
N LEU A 280 -2.01 7.17 -16.43
CA LEU A 280 -1.48 5.94 -17.04
C LEU A 280 -1.54 6.07 -18.57
N THR A 281 -0.38 6.17 -19.21
CA THR A 281 -0.22 6.31 -20.67
C THR A 281 0.26 5.01 -21.29
N ASN A 282 -0.36 4.55 -22.37
CA ASN A 282 0.19 3.47 -23.19
C ASN A 282 1.36 4.01 -24.02
N ILE A 283 2.58 3.58 -23.70
CA ILE A 283 3.82 3.97 -24.39
C ILE A 283 4.32 2.91 -25.38
N SER A 284 3.57 1.82 -25.57
CA SER A 284 3.88 0.78 -26.55
C SER A 284 3.42 1.16 -27.97
N GLY A 285 3.87 0.39 -28.97
CA GLY A 285 3.44 0.53 -30.36
C GLY A 285 2.09 -0.13 -30.70
N GLU A 286 1.38 -0.70 -29.72
CA GLU A 286 0.16 -1.49 -29.93
C GLU A 286 -0.97 -1.03 -29.00
N THR A 287 -2.23 -1.27 -29.36
CA THR A 287 -3.36 -1.05 -28.44
C THR A 287 -3.28 -2.05 -27.28
N LYS A 288 -3.36 -1.56 -26.04
CA LYS A 288 -3.38 -2.37 -24.82
C LYS A 288 -4.76 -2.34 -24.18
N LEU A 289 -5.11 -3.40 -23.45
CA LEU A 289 -6.33 -3.47 -22.65
C LEU A 289 -5.95 -3.31 -21.17
N VAL A 290 -6.66 -2.43 -20.45
CA VAL A 290 -6.53 -2.26 -18.99
C VAL A 290 -7.90 -2.35 -18.32
N PRO A 291 -8.01 -2.75 -17.04
CA PRO A 291 -9.24 -2.56 -16.27
C PRO A 291 -9.66 -1.08 -16.26
N ARG A 292 -10.92 -0.79 -16.60
CA ARG A 292 -11.44 0.58 -16.77
C ARG A 292 -11.15 1.51 -15.59
N GLY A 293 -11.23 1.01 -14.36
CA GLY A 293 -10.92 1.78 -13.15
C GLY A 293 -9.64 1.32 -12.47
N ILE A 294 -8.59 0.97 -13.23
CA ILE A 294 -7.29 0.59 -12.65
C ILE A 294 -6.69 1.70 -11.75
N LEU A 295 -6.96 2.96 -12.06
CA LEU A 295 -6.54 4.10 -11.21
C LEU A 295 -7.50 4.39 -10.05
N ALA A 296 -8.80 4.06 -10.19
CA ALA A 296 -9.80 4.22 -9.12
C ALA A 296 -9.79 3.06 -8.10
N GLN A 297 -9.29 1.88 -8.47
CA GLN A 297 -9.21 0.69 -7.61
C GLN A 297 -7.99 0.75 -6.68
N GLN A 298 -8.04 1.68 -5.72
CA GLN A 298 -7.01 1.94 -4.71
C GLN A 298 -6.65 0.73 -3.81
N SER A 299 -7.34 -0.40 -3.94
CA SER A 299 -7.01 -1.67 -3.28
C SER A 299 -5.95 -2.50 -4.03
N GLU A 300 -5.76 -2.28 -5.32
CA GLU A 300 -4.73 -2.94 -6.17
C GLU A 300 -3.53 -2.01 -6.42
N MET A 301 -3.51 -0.89 -5.71
CA MET A 301 -2.53 0.19 -5.79
C MET A 301 -1.81 0.34 -4.45
N ALA A 302 -0.49 0.50 -4.48
CA ALA A 302 0.28 0.91 -3.31
C ALA A 302 0.73 2.37 -3.48
N VAL A 303 0.20 3.26 -2.64
CA VAL A 303 0.65 4.66 -2.54
C VAL A 303 1.56 4.77 -1.31
N ILE A 304 2.85 5.06 -1.54
CA ILE A 304 3.85 5.16 -0.49
C ILE A 304 4.15 6.65 -0.23
N ILE A 305 4.01 7.07 1.02
CA ILE A 305 4.26 8.44 1.48
C ILE A 305 5.41 8.43 2.47
N LYS A 306 6.48 9.20 2.19
CA LYS A 306 7.63 9.37 3.09
C LYS A 306 7.85 10.83 3.43
N LYS A 307 7.62 11.23 4.68
CA LYS A 307 8.03 12.54 5.19
C LYS A 307 9.53 12.55 5.47
N GLU A 308 10.22 13.64 5.14
CA GLU A 308 11.62 13.84 5.52
C GLU A 308 11.79 13.72 7.04
N GLY A 309 12.70 12.83 7.48
CA GLY A 309 12.95 12.55 8.89
C GLY A 309 11.97 11.58 9.57
N LYS A 310 10.96 11.04 8.85
CA LYS A 310 10.11 9.92 9.31
C LYS A 310 10.28 8.69 8.41
N ALA A 311 9.78 7.55 8.87
CA ALA A 311 9.65 6.35 8.05
C ALA A 311 8.64 6.56 6.91
N ALA A 312 8.68 5.68 5.91
CA ALA A 312 7.66 5.63 4.87
C ALA A 312 6.42 4.90 5.38
N ARG A 313 5.23 5.34 4.97
CA ARG A 313 3.96 4.66 5.27
C ARG A 313 3.24 4.38 3.95
N GLN A 314 2.58 3.23 3.87
CA GLN A 314 1.54 3.03 2.85
C GLN A 314 0.29 3.79 3.28
N TRP A 315 -0.26 4.60 2.38
CA TRP A 315 -1.56 5.24 2.57
C TRP A 315 -2.68 4.21 2.45
N VAL A 316 -3.69 4.29 3.33
CA VAL A 316 -4.78 3.31 3.40
C VAL A 316 -6.12 4.01 3.19
N PRO A 317 -6.78 3.88 2.03
CA PRO A 317 -8.02 4.60 1.73
C PRO A 317 -9.18 4.21 2.66
N TYR A 318 -10.12 5.13 2.85
CA TYR A 318 -11.35 4.91 3.61
C TYR A 318 -12.30 3.91 2.94
N ALA A 319 -12.41 3.95 1.61
CA ALA A 319 -13.19 3.02 0.81
C ALA A 319 -12.28 2.13 -0.06
N ARG A 320 -12.81 1.00 -0.49
CA ARG A 320 -12.21 0.12 -1.50
C ARG A 320 -13.30 -0.26 -2.49
N TYR A 321 -13.07 -0.02 -3.76
CA TYR A 321 -14.04 -0.27 -4.82
C TYR A 321 -13.78 -1.63 -5.44
N PHE A 322 -14.76 -2.53 -5.38
CA PHE A 322 -14.75 -3.77 -6.15
C PHE A 322 -15.67 -3.58 -7.35
N MET A 323 -15.09 -3.51 -8.55
CA MET A 323 -15.84 -3.21 -9.77
C MET A 323 -15.93 -4.42 -10.68
N THR A 324 -16.98 -4.47 -11.52
CA THR A 324 -17.05 -5.45 -12.61
C THR A 324 -15.85 -5.27 -13.54
N PRO A 325 -15.10 -6.33 -13.88
CA PRO A 325 -13.97 -6.23 -14.79
C PRO A 325 -14.42 -5.88 -16.20
N GLN A 326 -14.38 -4.58 -16.52
CA GLN A 326 -14.55 -4.04 -17.86
C GLN A 326 -13.19 -3.65 -18.41
N ALA A 327 -12.82 -4.18 -19.57
CA ALA A 327 -11.63 -3.74 -20.27
C ALA A 327 -11.86 -2.39 -20.95
N LEU A 328 -10.89 -1.49 -20.83
CA LEU A 328 -10.74 -0.27 -21.60
C LEU A 328 -9.57 -0.46 -22.56
N ALA A 329 -9.75 -0.13 -23.83
CA ALA A 329 -8.69 -0.11 -24.81
C ALA A 329 -7.98 1.25 -24.79
N LEU A 330 -6.65 1.23 -24.74
CA LEU A 330 -5.78 2.40 -24.89
C LEU A 330 -4.92 2.20 -26.13
N ALA A 331 -5.08 3.03 -27.14
CA ALA A 331 -4.20 3.09 -28.30
C ALA A 331 -2.80 3.63 -27.91
N PRO A 332 -1.78 3.46 -28.77
CA PRO A 332 -0.47 4.06 -28.56
C PRO A 332 -0.57 5.57 -28.30
N GLY A 333 0.02 6.04 -27.19
CA GLY A 333 -0.02 7.43 -26.76
C GLY A 333 -1.28 7.86 -25.98
N GLU A 334 -2.34 7.06 -25.97
CA GLU A 334 -3.54 7.36 -25.17
C GLU A 334 -3.28 7.19 -23.68
N SER A 335 -3.89 8.07 -22.89
CA SER A 335 -3.79 8.07 -21.43
C SER A 335 -5.15 7.98 -20.75
N ILE A 336 -5.21 7.40 -19.56
CA ILE A 336 -6.27 7.63 -18.58
C ILE A 336 -5.73 8.46 -17.43
N GLU A 337 -6.59 9.26 -16.83
CA GLU A 337 -6.28 10.09 -15.67
C GLU A 337 -7.34 9.88 -14.58
N GLU A 338 -6.92 9.97 -13.33
CA GLU A 338 -7.81 9.85 -12.16
C GLU A 338 -7.27 10.70 -11.01
N SER A 339 -8.17 11.22 -10.17
CA SER A 339 -7.76 11.98 -8.99
C SER A 339 -7.33 11.06 -7.85
N LEU A 340 -6.34 11.50 -7.08
CA LEU A 340 -5.80 10.81 -5.91
C LEU A 340 -5.76 11.77 -4.71
N PHE A 341 -6.78 11.66 -3.86
CA PHE A 341 -6.79 12.25 -2.52
C PHE A 341 -5.97 11.40 -1.55
N ALA A 342 -4.65 11.59 -1.53
CA ALA A 342 -3.72 10.84 -0.66
C ALA A 342 -3.50 11.49 0.73
N ALA A 343 -4.24 12.55 1.08
CA ALA A 343 -3.96 13.33 2.29
C ALA A 343 -4.42 12.66 3.60
N ALA A 344 -5.55 11.94 3.56
CA ALA A 344 -6.14 11.26 4.71
C ALA A 344 -6.67 9.86 4.35
N GLY A 345 -6.73 8.97 5.34
CA GLY A 345 -7.21 7.60 5.19
C GLY A 345 -7.48 6.92 6.54
N ARG A 346 -7.72 5.60 6.53
CA ARG A 346 -7.93 4.79 7.76
C ARG A 346 -6.74 4.81 8.73
N ASN A 347 -5.58 5.24 8.24
CA ASN A 347 -4.31 5.39 8.97
C ASN A 347 -4.06 6.83 9.45
N GLY A 348 -5.05 7.71 9.35
CA GLY A 348 -5.02 9.13 9.76
C GLY A 348 -4.68 10.07 8.60
N TRP A 349 -4.21 11.28 8.93
CA TRP A 349 -3.69 12.25 7.96
C TRP A 349 -2.17 12.04 7.77
N ASP A 350 -1.76 11.55 6.60
CA ASP A 350 -0.34 11.41 6.25
C ASP A 350 0.28 12.74 5.79
N LEU A 351 -0.53 13.61 5.16
CA LEU A 351 -0.11 14.87 4.55
C LEU A 351 -0.69 16.10 5.29
N ALA A 352 -0.57 16.12 6.62
CA ALA A 352 -1.01 17.25 7.46
C ALA A 352 0.15 18.13 7.99
N GLU A 353 1.33 17.57 8.23
CA GLU A 353 2.41 18.29 8.92
C GLU A 353 3.29 19.11 7.95
N PRO A 354 3.75 20.32 8.33
CA PRO A 354 4.75 21.05 7.57
C PRO A 354 6.03 20.24 7.34
N GLY A 355 6.56 20.29 6.12
CA GLY A 355 7.79 19.57 5.75
C GLY A 355 7.85 19.15 4.29
N ARG A 356 8.91 18.41 3.94
CA ARG A 356 9.06 17.78 2.63
C ARG A 356 8.58 16.34 2.67
N TYR A 357 7.99 15.92 1.57
CA TYR A 357 7.45 14.59 1.36
C TYR A 357 7.92 14.04 0.01
N ARG A 358 8.08 12.72 -0.05
CA ARG A 358 8.22 11.95 -1.28
C ARG A 358 7.03 11.00 -1.37
N LEU A 359 6.35 11.03 -2.52
CA LEU A 359 5.27 10.10 -2.83
C LEU A 359 5.65 9.29 -4.06
N GLN A 360 5.25 8.02 -4.07
CA GLN A 360 5.36 7.16 -5.26
C GLN A 360 4.20 6.17 -5.26
N VAL A 361 3.68 5.87 -6.45
CA VAL A 361 2.60 4.91 -6.64
C VAL A 361 3.11 3.70 -7.42
N ALA A 362 2.62 2.53 -7.03
CA ALA A 362 2.79 1.27 -7.74
C ALA A 362 1.40 0.68 -8.04
N ILE A 363 1.19 0.22 -9.27
CA ILE A 363 0.02 -0.57 -9.68
C ILE A 363 0.50 -1.86 -10.35
N ASP A 364 -0.26 -2.95 -10.21
CA ASP A 364 -0.02 -4.15 -11.00
C ASP A 364 -0.83 -4.12 -12.30
N ILE A 365 -0.17 -4.44 -13.42
CA ILE A 365 -0.83 -4.67 -14.71
C ILE A 365 -0.30 -5.99 -15.26
N ASP A 366 -1.20 -6.96 -15.46
CA ASP A 366 -0.89 -8.31 -15.97
C ASP A 366 0.25 -9.04 -15.21
N GLY A 367 0.30 -8.88 -13.88
CA GLY A 367 1.31 -9.50 -13.02
C GLY A 367 2.67 -8.81 -13.05
N ARG A 368 2.72 -7.56 -13.53
CA ARG A 368 3.93 -6.72 -13.56
C ARG A 368 3.64 -5.35 -12.94
N THR A 369 4.54 -4.88 -12.08
CA THR A 369 4.39 -3.61 -11.38
C THR A 369 4.81 -2.42 -12.25
N VAL A 370 3.89 -1.50 -12.53
CA VAL A 370 4.20 -0.17 -13.10
C VAL A 370 4.39 0.82 -11.95
N LEU A 371 5.50 1.54 -11.95
CA LEU A 371 5.85 2.55 -10.94
C LEU A 371 5.67 3.96 -11.49
N SER A 372 5.18 4.87 -10.65
CA SER A 372 5.17 6.30 -10.94
C SER A 372 6.56 6.91 -10.84
N ASN A 373 6.74 8.10 -11.41
CA ASN A 373 7.79 9.01 -10.97
C ASN A 373 7.68 9.26 -9.44
N PRO A 374 8.79 9.43 -8.72
CA PRO A 374 8.75 9.90 -7.34
C PRO A 374 8.39 11.40 -7.33
N LEU A 375 7.19 11.73 -6.86
CA LEU A 375 6.76 13.11 -6.66
C LEU A 375 7.37 13.65 -5.35
N LEU A 376 8.20 14.69 -5.45
CA LEU A 376 8.67 15.45 -4.29
C LEU A 376 7.75 16.65 -4.09
N LEU A 377 7.11 16.74 -2.92
CA LEU A 377 6.27 17.88 -2.56
C LEU A 377 6.65 18.49 -1.20
N ARG A 378 6.17 19.70 -0.93
CA ARG A 378 6.37 20.39 0.34
C ARG A 378 5.06 20.96 0.86
N ILE A 379 4.71 20.63 2.10
CA ILE A 379 3.67 21.32 2.86
C ILE A 379 4.31 22.53 3.56
N ALA A 380 3.69 23.70 3.40
CA ALA A 380 4.12 24.94 4.01
C ALA A 380 3.98 24.91 5.55
N ARG A 381 4.52 25.95 6.20
CA ARG A 381 4.31 26.19 7.64
C ARG A 381 2.98 26.94 7.83
N PRO A 382 2.36 26.91 9.01
CA PRO A 382 1.21 27.76 9.32
C PRO A 382 1.54 29.22 9.04
N GLU A 383 0.68 29.91 8.28
CA GLU A 383 0.86 31.34 7.98
C GLU A 383 0.44 32.23 9.15
N SER A 384 -0.43 31.72 10.03
CA SER A 384 -0.92 32.41 11.23
C SER A 384 -1.16 31.44 12.38
N HIS A 385 -1.34 32.00 13.58
CA HIS A 385 -1.75 31.23 14.76
C HIS A 385 -3.19 30.71 14.63
N ASP A 386 -4.08 31.42 13.93
CA ASP A 386 -5.43 30.93 13.63
C ASP A 386 -5.39 29.66 12.76
N ALA A 387 -4.40 29.54 11.86
CA ALA A 387 -4.20 28.33 11.05
C ALA A 387 -3.71 27.16 11.92
N GLU A 388 -2.79 27.41 12.85
CA GLU A 388 -2.32 26.43 13.83
C GLU A 388 -3.43 25.94 14.78
N ILE A 389 -4.32 26.83 15.21
CA ILE A 389 -5.52 26.49 16.01
C ILE A 389 -6.49 25.66 15.17
N LEU A 390 -6.81 26.11 13.96
CA LEU A 390 -7.79 25.43 13.11
C LEU A 390 -7.30 24.03 12.67
N ALA A 391 -5.99 23.82 12.55
CA ALA A 391 -5.39 22.51 12.28
C ALA A 391 -5.80 21.42 13.28
N GLN A 392 -6.04 21.79 14.55
CA GLN A 392 -6.43 20.84 15.61
C GLN A 392 -7.80 20.20 15.32
N ASP A 393 -8.70 20.96 14.69
CA ASP A 393 -10.04 20.52 14.32
C ASP A 393 -10.07 19.94 12.90
N LEU A 394 -9.33 20.56 11.97
CA LEU A 394 -9.32 20.22 10.53
C LEU A 394 -8.66 18.86 10.26
N PHE A 395 -7.57 18.52 10.95
CA PHE A 395 -6.90 17.23 10.76
C PHE A 395 -7.51 16.09 11.60
N SER A 396 -8.83 16.14 11.80
CA SER A 396 -9.62 15.06 12.42
C SER A 396 -10.02 14.00 11.39
N ASP A 397 -10.37 12.80 11.87
CA ASP A 397 -10.86 11.68 11.04
C ASP A 397 -12.20 12.03 10.36
N GLU A 398 -13.11 12.73 11.05
CA GLU A 398 -14.40 13.13 10.47
C GLU A 398 -14.21 14.08 9.28
N VAL A 399 -13.36 15.11 9.40
CA VAL A 399 -13.05 16.02 8.29
C VAL A 399 -12.31 15.29 7.16
N GLY A 400 -11.39 14.38 7.50
CA GLY A 400 -10.71 13.52 6.51
C GLY A 400 -11.68 12.68 5.68
N ARG A 401 -12.74 12.14 6.29
CA ARG A 401 -13.83 11.44 5.59
C ARG A 401 -14.69 12.38 4.76
N VAL A 402 -14.99 13.58 5.26
CA VAL A 402 -15.77 14.59 4.53
C VAL A 402 -15.06 14.99 3.24
N PHE A 403 -13.73 15.19 3.26
CA PHE A 403 -12.98 15.41 2.02
C PHE A 403 -12.92 14.17 1.12
N ALA A 404 -12.66 12.98 1.68
CA ALA A 404 -12.52 11.76 0.89
C ALA A 404 -13.80 11.22 0.23
N PHE A 405 -14.97 11.80 0.55
CA PHE A 405 -16.29 11.37 0.05
C PHE A 405 -17.11 12.50 -0.60
N ASP A 406 -16.46 13.61 -0.99
CA ASP A 406 -17.12 14.79 -1.55
C ASP A 406 -18.24 15.35 -0.66
N GLY A 407 -18.04 15.33 0.66
CA GLY A 407 -18.92 15.96 1.63
C GLY A 407 -19.71 15.01 2.55
N SER A 408 -20.52 15.60 3.43
CA SER A 408 -21.49 14.88 4.26
C SER A 408 -22.65 15.78 4.66
N ARG A 409 -23.86 15.20 4.80
CA ARG A 409 -25.02 15.89 5.42
C ARG A 409 -25.15 15.62 6.93
N THR A 410 -24.42 14.65 7.49
CA THR A 410 -24.61 14.15 8.86
C THR A 410 -23.42 14.40 9.79
N LEU A 411 -22.21 14.58 9.26
CA LEU A 411 -21.01 14.94 10.03
C LEU A 411 -21.01 16.46 10.31
N THR A 412 -21.95 16.93 11.14
CA THR A 412 -22.17 18.36 11.37
C THR A 412 -20.97 19.05 12.01
N SER A 413 -20.28 18.37 12.93
CA SER A 413 -18.99 18.77 13.52
C SER A 413 -17.96 19.11 12.45
N ALA A 414 -17.67 18.17 11.54
CA ALA A 414 -16.74 18.39 10.44
C ALA A 414 -17.20 19.53 9.53
N ASN A 415 -18.49 19.60 9.20
CA ASN A 415 -19.04 20.69 8.38
C ASN A 415 -18.91 22.08 9.05
N ASP A 416 -19.01 22.18 10.38
CA ASP A 416 -18.78 23.42 11.10
C ASP A 416 -17.31 23.85 11.09
N VAL A 417 -16.37 22.89 11.14
CA VAL A 417 -14.94 23.15 10.93
C VAL A 417 -14.68 23.66 9.51
N LEU A 418 -15.30 23.06 8.49
CA LEU A 418 -15.19 23.51 7.10
C LEU A 418 -15.77 24.92 6.90
N ARG A 419 -16.92 25.24 7.50
CA ARG A 419 -17.49 26.61 7.47
C ARG A 419 -16.54 27.62 8.11
N ARG A 420 -15.94 27.26 9.25
CA ARG A 420 -14.93 28.10 9.93
C ARG A 420 -13.67 28.28 9.09
N LEU A 421 -13.23 27.27 8.35
CA LEU A 421 -12.12 27.37 7.39
C LEU A 421 -12.43 28.39 6.28
N VAL A 422 -13.62 28.34 5.70
CA VAL A 422 -14.08 29.31 4.69
C VAL A 422 -14.24 30.72 5.28
N GLU A 423 -14.70 30.86 6.52
CA GLU A 423 -14.84 32.18 7.18
C GLU A 423 -13.49 32.83 7.51
N VAL A 424 -12.54 32.06 8.04
CA VAL A 424 -11.23 32.58 8.50
C VAL A 424 -10.23 32.71 7.35
N PHE A 425 -10.26 31.81 6.38
CA PHE A 425 -9.31 31.75 5.26
C PHE A 425 -10.02 31.74 3.88
N PRO A 426 -10.94 32.68 3.59
CA PRO A 426 -11.84 32.62 2.43
C PRO A 426 -11.14 32.54 1.08
N GLU A 427 -9.94 33.10 0.94
CA GLU A 427 -9.16 33.11 -0.30
C GLU A 427 -8.17 31.92 -0.40
N SER A 428 -8.09 31.06 0.60
CA SER A 428 -7.12 29.95 0.63
C SER A 428 -7.50 28.81 -0.32
N ALA A 429 -6.50 28.03 -0.74
CA ALA A 429 -6.75 26.78 -1.45
C ALA A 429 -7.61 25.80 -0.61
N ALA A 430 -7.35 25.73 0.70
CA ALA A 430 -8.12 24.91 1.64
C ALA A 430 -9.61 25.28 1.71
N ALA A 431 -9.95 26.56 1.61
CA ALA A 431 -11.35 27.01 1.56
C ALA A 431 -12.08 26.53 0.29
N ILE A 432 -11.40 26.38 -0.85
CA ILE A 432 -12.01 25.86 -2.08
C ILE A 432 -12.42 24.38 -1.91
N HIS A 433 -11.56 23.56 -1.30
CA HIS A 433 -11.91 22.18 -0.93
C HIS A 433 -13.10 22.14 0.04
N ALA A 434 -13.11 23.02 1.04
CA ALA A 434 -14.19 23.11 2.03
C ALA A 434 -15.53 23.54 1.41
N GLU A 435 -15.53 24.53 0.51
CA GLU A 435 -16.72 24.96 -0.23
C GLU A 435 -17.29 23.83 -1.08
N ILE A 436 -16.45 23.07 -1.79
CA ILE A 436 -16.87 21.91 -2.59
C ILE A 436 -17.47 20.83 -1.69
N ALA A 437 -16.80 20.43 -0.62
CA ALA A 437 -17.28 19.39 0.30
C ALA A 437 -18.56 19.81 1.06
N LEU A 438 -18.80 21.11 1.25
CA LEU A 438 -20.07 21.64 1.76
C LEU A 438 -21.17 21.68 0.70
N ALA A 439 -20.85 21.91 -0.58
CA ALA A 439 -21.82 22.05 -1.67
C ALA A 439 -22.27 20.72 -2.28
N MET A 440 -21.35 19.79 -2.48
CA MET A 440 -21.57 18.52 -3.18
C MET A 440 -22.72 17.67 -2.60
N PRO A 441 -22.91 17.57 -1.26
CA PRO A 441 -24.06 16.88 -0.69
C PRO A 441 -25.42 17.50 -1.05
N ASP A 442 -25.45 18.80 -1.38
CA ASP A 442 -26.65 19.55 -1.78
C ASP A 442 -26.86 19.62 -3.30
N LEU A 443 -25.89 19.19 -4.11
CA LEU A 443 -26.05 19.08 -5.57
C LEU A 443 -26.88 17.87 -6.02
N ARG A 444 -26.96 16.80 -5.21
CA ARG A 444 -27.67 15.56 -5.58
C ARG A 444 -28.69 15.15 -4.52
N ALA A 445 -29.73 14.44 -4.94
CA ALA A 445 -30.75 13.93 -4.04
C ALA A 445 -30.15 12.87 -3.09
N CYS A 446 -30.13 13.17 -1.79
CA CYS A 446 -29.46 12.35 -0.78
C CYS A 446 -30.45 11.45 -0.04
N ARG A 447 -30.06 10.21 0.28
CA ARG A 447 -30.84 9.29 1.10
C ARG A 447 -30.26 9.27 2.51
N LEU A 448 -30.94 9.89 3.46
CA LEU A 448 -30.54 9.90 4.87
C LEU A 448 -31.20 8.75 5.62
N LEU A 449 -30.41 8.04 6.42
CA LEU A 449 -30.91 7.05 7.37
C LEU A 449 -31.44 7.78 8.61
N GLU A 450 -32.68 7.51 8.99
CA GLU A 450 -33.34 8.08 10.16
C GLU A 450 -33.84 6.96 11.07
N GLU A 451 -33.45 6.99 12.33
CA GLU A 451 -33.99 6.15 13.38
C GLU A 451 -35.37 6.66 13.81
N LYS A 452 -36.32 5.73 14.00
CA LYS A 452 -37.69 5.95 14.48
C LYS A 452 -38.05 4.84 15.45
N ASP A 453 -39.13 5.02 16.21
CA ASP A 453 -39.57 4.07 17.24
C ASP A 453 -39.80 2.62 16.72
N GLU A 454 -40.07 2.45 15.42
CA GLU A 454 -40.27 1.16 14.75
C GLU A 454 -39.04 0.67 13.94
N GLY A 455 -37.89 1.35 14.05
CA GLY A 455 -36.64 1.02 13.35
C GLY A 455 -36.15 2.11 12.39
N PHE A 456 -35.30 1.72 11.43
CA PHE A 456 -34.68 2.68 10.49
C PHE A 456 -35.51 2.90 9.23
N THR A 457 -35.57 4.16 8.79
CA THR A 457 -36.21 4.56 7.53
C THR A 457 -35.25 5.41 6.69
N LEU A 458 -35.39 5.40 5.36
CA LEU A 458 -34.65 6.30 4.48
C LEU A 458 -35.50 7.51 4.10
N ARG A 459 -35.08 8.71 4.48
CA ARG A 459 -35.65 9.97 3.96
C ARG A 459 -34.85 10.42 2.74
N LEU A 460 -35.54 10.60 1.62
CA LEU A 460 -34.99 11.30 0.46
C LEU A 460 -35.02 12.81 0.71
N VAL A 461 -33.85 13.46 0.64
CA VAL A 461 -33.70 14.90 0.67
C VAL A 461 -33.38 15.37 -0.75
N LYS A 462 -34.07 16.43 -1.19
CA LYS A 462 -33.86 17.01 -2.52
C LYS A 462 -32.54 17.81 -2.56
N PRO A 463 -31.98 18.07 -3.75
CA PRO A 463 -30.93 19.07 -3.93
C PRO A 463 -31.36 20.45 -3.39
N ASP A 464 -30.40 21.24 -2.94
CA ASP A 464 -30.54 22.68 -2.68
C ASP A 464 -29.54 23.42 -3.58
N LEU A 465 -30.02 23.75 -4.78
CA LEU A 465 -29.20 24.33 -5.83
C LEU A 465 -28.84 25.80 -5.56
N GLU A 466 -29.61 26.51 -4.75
CA GLU A 466 -29.29 27.90 -4.36
C GLU A 466 -28.13 27.90 -3.36
N ALA A 467 -28.19 27.03 -2.34
CA ALA A 467 -27.10 26.84 -1.38
C ALA A 467 -25.83 26.33 -2.09
N ALA A 468 -25.96 25.31 -2.94
CA ALA A 468 -24.82 24.75 -3.67
C ALA A 468 -24.22 25.74 -4.67
N GLN A 469 -25.03 26.47 -5.45
CA GLN A 469 -24.56 27.51 -6.38
C GLN A 469 -23.71 28.56 -5.66
N LYS A 470 -24.17 29.02 -4.49
CA LYS A 470 -23.45 30.03 -3.70
C LYS A 470 -22.10 29.53 -3.19
N ALA A 471 -22.01 28.25 -2.81
CA ALA A 471 -20.76 27.64 -2.35
C ALA A 471 -19.79 27.38 -3.51
N VAL A 472 -20.24 26.85 -4.65
CA VAL A 472 -19.35 26.61 -5.81
C VAL A 472 -19.00 27.87 -6.60
N GLU A 473 -19.64 29.03 -6.34
CA GLU A 473 -19.41 30.26 -7.10
C GLU A 473 -17.95 30.74 -7.02
N HIS A 474 -17.33 30.62 -5.85
CA HIS A 474 -15.94 31.04 -5.65
C HIS A 474 -14.96 30.10 -6.38
N CYS A 475 -15.08 28.80 -6.17
CA CYS A 475 -14.36 27.75 -6.89
C CYS A 475 -14.46 27.89 -8.43
N LEU A 476 -15.68 27.92 -8.99
CA LEU A 476 -15.89 27.82 -10.44
C LEU A 476 -15.80 29.15 -11.21
N PHE A 477 -15.94 30.31 -10.56
CA PHE A 477 -15.98 31.60 -11.27
C PHE A 477 -15.04 32.68 -10.74
N LYS A 478 -14.71 32.72 -9.45
CA LYS A 478 -13.83 33.76 -8.88
C LYS A 478 -12.36 33.36 -8.94
N ALA A 479 -12.03 32.10 -8.61
CA ALA A 479 -10.66 31.60 -8.53
C ALA A 479 -10.41 30.33 -9.37
N PRO A 480 -10.90 30.22 -10.63
CA PRO A 480 -10.94 28.95 -11.37
C PRO A 480 -9.55 28.31 -11.60
N ALA A 481 -8.50 29.11 -11.82
CA ALA A 481 -7.15 28.60 -11.96
C ALA A 481 -6.56 28.06 -10.64
N ARG A 482 -6.90 28.69 -9.49
CA ARG A 482 -6.50 28.18 -8.16
C ARG A 482 -7.27 26.91 -7.81
N ALA A 483 -8.56 26.88 -8.14
CA ALA A 483 -9.43 25.73 -7.94
C ALA A 483 -8.94 24.50 -8.70
N ALA A 484 -8.68 24.62 -10.00
CA ALA A 484 -8.10 23.53 -10.79
C ALA A 484 -6.72 23.08 -10.27
N ALA A 485 -5.86 24.03 -9.85
CA ALA A 485 -4.54 23.70 -9.32
C ALA A 485 -4.56 22.97 -7.95
N THR A 486 -5.59 23.18 -7.12
CA THR A 486 -5.68 22.57 -5.77
C THR A 486 -6.54 21.30 -5.73
N LEU A 487 -7.62 21.23 -6.52
CA LEU A 487 -8.49 20.05 -6.61
C LEU A 487 -7.94 18.99 -7.59
N SER A 488 -6.93 19.35 -8.38
CA SER A 488 -6.63 18.74 -9.68
C SER A 488 -7.72 19.01 -10.73
N HIS A 489 -7.30 18.99 -12.00
CA HIS A 489 -8.16 19.22 -13.14
C HIS A 489 -9.21 18.12 -13.34
N VAL A 490 -8.94 16.90 -12.88
CA VAL A 490 -9.88 15.77 -12.94
C VAL A 490 -11.11 16.09 -12.08
N ASP A 491 -10.91 16.39 -10.80
CA ASP A 491 -12.01 16.69 -9.88
C ASP A 491 -12.66 18.05 -10.21
N TYR A 492 -11.87 19.07 -10.54
CA TYR A 492 -12.41 20.37 -10.96
C TYR A 492 -13.32 20.25 -12.19
N ALA A 493 -12.95 19.44 -13.17
CA ALA A 493 -13.81 19.12 -14.31
C ALA A 493 -15.05 18.31 -13.86
N TYR A 494 -14.89 17.28 -13.02
CA TYR A 494 -16.00 16.46 -12.53
C TYR A 494 -17.06 17.27 -11.77
N TYR A 495 -16.66 18.12 -10.81
CA TYR A 495 -17.58 18.98 -10.06
C TYR A 495 -18.27 20.00 -10.97
N GLY A 496 -17.50 20.62 -11.87
CA GLY A 496 -18.01 21.60 -12.82
C GLY A 496 -19.01 21.01 -13.83
N GLU A 497 -18.71 19.84 -14.40
CA GLU A 497 -19.60 19.14 -15.32
C GLU A 497 -20.85 18.64 -14.61
N THR A 498 -20.71 18.09 -13.39
CA THR A 498 -21.85 17.72 -12.53
C THR A 498 -22.77 18.93 -12.31
N PHE A 499 -22.20 20.07 -11.90
CA PHE A 499 -22.99 21.28 -11.64
C PHE A 499 -23.63 21.84 -12.91
N SER A 500 -22.89 21.86 -14.02
CA SER A 500 -23.39 22.31 -15.33
C SER A 500 -24.55 21.44 -15.84
N ALA A 501 -24.51 20.13 -15.61
CA ALA A 501 -25.59 19.22 -16.00
C ALA A 501 -26.85 19.48 -15.17
N LEU A 502 -26.72 19.57 -13.85
CA LEU A 502 -27.83 19.86 -12.93
C LEU A 502 -28.51 21.21 -13.23
N LEU A 503 -27.72 22.25 -13.54
CA LEU A 503 -28.25 23.55 -13.97
C LEU A 503 -29.07 23.43 -15.26
N ALA A 504 -28.66 22.60 -16.22
CA ALA A 504 -29.40 22.38 -17.46
C ALA A 504 -30.70 21.57 -17.24
N GLU A 505 -30.67 20.55 -16.37
CA GLU A 505 -31.86 19.77 -15.98
C GLU A 505 -32.96 20.65 -15.34
N GLU A 506 -32.55 21.69 -14.60
CA GLU A 506 -33.43 22.66 -13.94
C GLU A 506 -33.71 23.92 -14.80
N GLY A 507 -33.39 23.87 -16.10
CA GLY A 507 -33.71 24.92 -17.08
C GLY A 507 -32.86 26.19 -16.98
N GLN A 508 -31.76 26.17 -16.22
CA GLN A 508 -30.83 27.30 -16.05
C GLN A 508 -29.73 27.32 -17.13
N ASP A 509 -30.10 27.10 -18.40
CA ASP A 509 -29.20 26.96 -19.56
C ASP A 509 -28.11 28.03 -19.68
N VAL A 510 -28.43 29.28 -19.30
CA VAL A 510 -27.50 30.42 -19.36
C VAL A 510 -26.38 30.27 -18.33
N LEU A 511 -26.70 29.77 -17.14
CA LEU A 511 -25.72 29.52 -16.09
C LEU A 511 -24.94 28.25 -16.36
N ALA A 512 -25.58 27.19 -16.85
CA ALA A 512 -24.90 25.97 -17.31
C ALA A 512 -23.80 26.31 -18.34
N LYS A 513 -24.15 27.04 -19.42
CA LYS A 513 -23.18 27.49 -20.43
C LYS A 513 -22.07 28.39 -19.87
N LYS A 514 -22.36 29.18 -18.82
CA LYS A 514 -21.35 29.99 -18.12
C LYS A 514 -20.37 29.10 -17.35
N VAL A 515 -20.85 28.03 -16.69
CA VAL A 515 -19.99 27.03 -16.04
C VAL A 515 -19.10 26.35 -17.08
N THR A 516 -19.68 25.79 -18.15
CA THR A 516 -18.92 25.10 -19.22
C THR A 516 -17.78 25.97 -19.76
N LYS A 517 -18.06 27.24 -20.07
CA LYS A 517 -17.05 28.18 -20.56
C LYS A 517 -15.95 28.51 -19.52
N SER A 518 -16.29 28.53 -18.23
CA SER A 518 -15.32 28.73 -17.15
C SER A 518 -14.37 27.52 -17.05
N LEU A 519 -14.91 26.31 -17.18
CA LEU A 519 -14.13 25.07 -17.24
C LEU A 519 -13.19 25.05 -18.44
N GLU A 520 -13.71 25.29 -19.66
CA GLU A 520 -12.89 25.37 -20.89
C GLU A 520 -11.71 26.34 -20.73
N THR A 521 -11.95 27.50 -20.11
CA THR A 521 -10.91 28.51 -19.89
C THR A 521 -9.86 28.04 -18.88
N ALA A 522 -10.30 27.49 -17.73
CA ALA A 522 -9.42 27.00 -16.69
C ALA A 522 -8.56 25.81 -17.15
N MET A 523 -9.18 24.83 -17.84
CA MET A 523 -8.50 23.66 -18.39
C MET A 523 -7.48 24.06 -19.47
N ALA A 524 -7.79 25.08 -20.29
CA ALA A 524 -6.83 25.63 -21.24
C ALA A 524 -5.65 26.35 -20.58
N ASP A 525 -5.77 26.82 -19.33
CA ASP A 525 -4.66 27.41 -18.57
C ASP A 525 -3.84 26.33 -17.83
N VAL A 526 -4.49 25.31 -17.25
CA VAL A 526 -3.82 24.11 -16.71
C VAL A 526 -2.97 23.43 -17.79
N ALA A 527 -3.52 23.24 -19.00
CA ALA A 527 -2.82 22.63 -20.13
C ALA A 527 -1.63 23.44 -20.67
N LYS A 528 -1.43 24.69 -20.23
CA LYS A 528 -0.21 25.47 -20.50
C LYS A 528 0.84 25.32 -19.40
N ALA A 529 0.41 25.02 -18.18
CA ALA A 529 1.27 24.88 -17.01
C ALA A 529 1.86 23.46 -16.89
N ILE A 530 1.14 22.45 -17.38
CA ILE A 530 1.49 21.03 -17.28
C ILE A 530 1.61 20.42 -18.69
N PRO A 531 2.59 19.53 -18.95
CA PRO A 531 2.54 18.66 -20.11
C PRO A 531 1.30 17.75 -20.06
N MET A 532 0.32 18.03 -20.92
CA MET A 532 -0.85 17.18 -21.14
C MET A 532 -0.55 16.18 -22.27
N PRO A 533 -1.00 14.93 -22.18
CA PRO A 533 -0.87 13.96 -23.26
C PRO A 533 -1.77 14.34 -24.45
N GLU A 534 -1.43 13.86 -25.65
CA GLU A 534 -2.15 14.23 -26.89
C GLU A 534 -3.64 13.79 -26.86
N HIS A 535 -3.93 12.67 -26.19
CA HIS A 535 -5.29 12.14 -26.02
C HIS A 535 -5.51 11.51 -24.63
N VAL A 536 -6.49 12.04 -23.89
CA VAL A 536 -6.99 11.46 -22.64
C VAL A 536 -8.33 10.77 -22.88
N VAL A 537 -8.40 9.49 -22.56
CA VAL A 537 -9.63 8.69 -22.56
C VAL A 537 -10.30 8.85 -21.20
N ARG A 538 -11.53 9.39 -21.17
CA ARG A 538 -12.25 9.58 -19.90
C ARG A 538 -12.69 8.25 -19.29
N THR A 539 -12.25 7.99 -18.07
CA THR A 539 -12.79 6.96 -17.18
C THR A 539 -14.15 7.42 -16.65
N ALA A 540 -15.23 7.12 -17.39
CA ALA A 540 -16.57 7.27 -16.81
C ALA A 540 -16.78 6.19 -15.73
N ALA A 541 -16.77 6.65 -14.48
CA ALA A 541 -17.20 5.95 -13.26
C ALA A 541 -18.69 6.26 -12.98
#